data_AF-A0A443Q611-F1
#
_entry.id   AF-A0A443Q611-F1
#
_cell.length_a   1.000
_cell.length_b   1.000
_cell.length_c   1.000
_cell.angle_alpha   90.00
_cell.angle_beta   90.00
_cell.angle_gamma   90.00
#
_symmetry.space_group_name_H-M   'P 1'
#
loop_
_entity.id
_entity.type
_entity.pdbx_description
1 polymer ?
#
loop_
_entity_poly.entity_id
_entity_poly.type
_entity_poly.pdbx_seq_one_letter_code
_entity_poly.pdbx_strand_id
1 'polypeptide(L)'
;KMWRTLGLTGFASYGDSGGPLMLQRDGSWTLEGVQSRICVNDYSQNCDPTCPAIFTRVENHLHWIYSIINENTDNISDHLAAYAILASLLKTNYHKHRHDELK
;
A
#
# COMPACT_ATOMS: atom_id res chain seq x y z
N LYS A 1 1.01 -4.97 -22.07
CA LYS A 1 0.84 -4.35 -20.72
C LYS A 1 2.02 -4.77 -19.87
N MET A 2 2.92 -3.85 -19.54
CA MET A 2 4.15 -4.10 -18.79
C MET A 2 3.92 -3.63 -17.35
N TRP A 3 3.96 -4.54 -16.39
CA TRP A 3 3.88 -4.22 -14.98
C TRP A 3 5.28 -3.83 -14.52
N ARG A 4 5.48 -2.60 -14.07
CA ARG A 4 6.72 -2.16 -13.44
C ARG A 4 6.46 -2.04 -11.95
N THR A 5 7.15 -2.88 -11.18
CA THR A 5 7.22 -2.83 -9.73
C THR A 5 8.51 -2.09 -9.36
N LEU A 6 8.39 -0.88 -8.80
CA LEU A 6 9.53 -0.24 -8.14
C LEU A 6 9.65 -0.89 -6.75
N GLY A 7 10.80 -1.52 -6.47
CA GLY A 7 11.08 -2.18 -5.19
C GLY A 7 11.43 -3.66 -5.23
N LEU A 8 11.41 -4.33 -6.39
CA LEU A 8 11.66 -5.79 -6.48
C LEU A 8 13.08 -6.20 -6.92
N THR A 9 14.03 -5.26 -7.05
CA THR A 9 15.45 -5.58 -7.29
C THR A 9 16.30 -5.53 -6.02
N GLY A 10 15.70 -5.19 -4.88
CA GLY A 10 16.33 -5.19 -3.56
C GLY A 10 15.55 -6.07 -2.59
N PHE A 11 16.25 -6.73 -1.67
CA PHE A 11 15.61 -7.45 -0.58
C PHE A 11 15.18 -6.46 0.48
N ALA A 12 14.00 -6.68 1.05
CA ALA A 12 13.51 -5.85 2.14
C ALA A 12 14.23 -6.21 3.45
N SER A 13 14.55 -5.21 4.26
CA SER A 13 15.31 -5.33 5.49
C SER A 13 14.47 -5.01 6.73
N TYR A 14 15.05 -5.15 7.93
CA TYR A 14 14.39 -4.76 9.18
C TYR A 14 13.96 -3.29 9.21
N GLY A 15 14.73 -2.41 8.55
CA GLY A 15 14.46 -0.97 8.52
C GLY A 15 13.31 -0.58 7.60
N ASP A 16 12.86 -1.48 6.74
CA ASP A 16 11.83 -1.18 5.72
C ASP A 16 10.41 -1.46 6.22
N SER A 17 10.24 -1.93 7.46
CA SER A 17 8.91 -2.11 8.06
C SER A 17 8.14 -0.78 8.09
N GLY A 18 6.90 -0.79 7.60
CA GLY A 18 6.09 0.41 7.35
C GLY A 18 6.27 1.01 5.95
N GLY A 19 7.25 0.55 5.17
CA GLY A 19 7.48 1.00 3.80
C GLY A 19 6.40 0.54 2.80
N PRO A 20 6.24 1.26 1.67
CA PRO A 20 5.16 0.98 0.72
C PRO A 20 5.52 -0.09 -0.32
N LEU A 21 4.59 -1.01 -0.58
CA LEU A 21 4.58 -1.82 -1.79
C LEU A 21 3.74 -1.11 -2.85
N MET A 22 4.41 -0.50 -3.82
CA MET A 22 3.78 0.28 -4.89
C MET A 22 3.76 -0.50 -6.21
N LEU A 23 2.61 -0.53 -6.88
CA LEU A 23 2.48 -1.12 -8.21
C LEU A 23 2.09 -0.06 -9.24
N GLN A 24 2.81 0.00 -10.35
CA GLN A 24 2.42 0.85 -11.47
C GLN A 24 1.39 0.14 -12.35
N ARG A 25 0.21 0.76 -12.50
CA ARG A 25 -0.83 0.35 -13.43
C ARG A 25 -1.23 1.54 -14.29
N ASP A 26 -1.16 1.38 -15.62
CA ASP A 26 -1.57 2.40 -16.59
C ASP A 26 -0.96 3.81 -16.32
N GLY A 27 0.34 3.83 -16.00
CA GLY A 27 1.08 5.07 -15.73
C GLY A 27 0.88 5.67 -14.33
N SER A 28 -0.05 5.14 -13.53
CA SER A 28 -0.29 5.55 -12.14
C SER A 28 0.29 4.55 -11.14
N TRP A 29 0.80 5.05 -10.01
CA TRP A 29 1.28 4.20 -8.91
C TRP A 29 0.16 4.00 -7.89
N THR A 30 -0.05 2.77 -7.45
CA THR A 30 -1.04 2.41 -6.44
C THR A 30 -0.35 1.76 -5.25
N LEU A 31 -0.73 2.13 -4.04
CA LEU A 31 -0.25 1.50 -2.81
C LEU A 31 -1.02 0.20 -2.56
N GLU A 32 -0.36 -0.93 -2.75
CA GLU A 32 -0.97 -2.26 -2.62
C GLU A 32 -0.77 -2.87 -1.23
N GLY A 33 0.35 -2.55 -0.59
CA GLY A 33 0.73 -3.12 0.69
C GLY A 33 1.62 -2.21 1.52
N VAL A 34 1.63 -2.46 2.83
CA VAL A 34 2.58 -1.86 3.77
C VAL A 34 3.44 -2.98 4.32
N GLN A 35 4.76 -2.83 4.26
CA GLN A 35 5.67 -3.87 4.72
C GLN A 35 5.46 -4.11 6.22
N SER A 36 5.24 -5.38 6.59
CA SER A 36 4.99 -5.77 7.97
C SER A 36 6.20 -6.49 8.56
N ARG A 37 6.67 -7.54 7.88
CA ARG A 37 7.78 -8.35 8.40
C ARG A 37 8.57 -9.02 7.28
N ILE A 38 9.78 -9.41 7.64
CA ILE A 38 10.68 -10.22 6.81
C ILE A 38 11.08 -11.47 7.58
N CYS A 39 11.60 -12.47 6.88
CA CYS A 39 12.21 -13.62 7.52
C CYS A 39 13.64 -13.30 7.95
N VAL A 40 14.06 -13.97 9.02
CA VAL A 40 15.42 -13.91 9.55
C VAL A 40 16.07 -15.24 9.27
N ASN A 41 17.33 -15.21 8.86
CA ASN A 41 18.11 -16.42 8.71
C ASN A 41 18.63 -16.86 10.09
N ASP A 42 18.25 -18.05 10.55
CA ASP A 42 18.55 -18.52 11.92
C ASP A 42 20.05 -18.62 12.23
N TYR A 43 20.90 -18.82 11.22
CA TYR A 43 22.35 -18.91 11.41
C TYR A 43 23.02 -17.54 11.47
N SER A 44 22.79 -16.70 10.46
CA SER A 44 23.45 -15.38 10.35
C SER A 44 22.78 -14.31 11.21
N GLN A 45 21.54 -14.54 11.67
CA GLN A 45 20.71 -13.54 12.37
C GLN A 45 20.46 -12.27 11.54
N ASN A 46 20.63 -12.37 10.22
CA ASN A 46 20.40 -11.30 9.26
C ASN A 46 19.11 -11.55 8.47
N CYS A 47 18.69 -10.54 7.68
CA CYS A 47 17.56 -10.65 6.75
C CYS A 47 17.78 -11.82 5.79
N ASP A 48 16.79 -12.70 5.63
CA ASP A 48 16.88 -13.83 4.69
C ASP A 48 16.36 -13.42 3.30
N PRO A 49 17.24 -13.28 2.29
CA PRO A 49 16.83 -12.88 0.94
C PRO A 49 16.06 -13.96 0.19
N THR A 50 16.09 -15.21 0.63
CA THR A 50 15.40 -16.33 -0.04
C THR A 50 13.92 -16.38 0.29
N CYS A 51 13.50 -15.65 1.31
CA CYS A 51 12.14 -15.63 1.79
C CYS A 51 11.37 -14.42 1.26
N PRO A 52 10.08 -14.59 0.92
CA PRO A 52 9.24 -13.47 0.50
C PRO A 52 9.00 -12.51 1.68
N ALA A 53 9.07 -11.22 1.40
CA ALA A 53 8.63 -10.19 2.35
C ALA A 53 7.10 -10.24 2.53
N ILE A 54 6.64 -9.94 3.75
CA ILE A 54 5.24 -10.04 4.15
C ILE A 54 4.67 -8.64 4.32
N PHE A 55 3.55 -8.38 3.64
CA PHE A 55 2.90 -7.09 3.60
C PHE A 55 1.48 -7.16 4.16
N THR A 56 1.09 -6.10 4.86
CA THR A 56 -0.32 -5.82 5.16
C THR A 56 -1.01 -5.40 3.87
N ARG A 57 -2.08 -6.10 3.48
CA ARG A 57 -2.89 -5.76 2.31
C ARG A 57 -3.70 -4.49 2.59
N VAL A 58 -3.39 -3.41 1.87
CA VAL A 58 -4.02 -2.09 2.09
C VAL A 58 -5.51 -2.11 1.76
N GLU A 59 -5.91 -2.88 0.74
CA GLU A 59 -7.31 -3.07 0.35
C GLU A 59 -8.22 -3.48 1.52
N ASN A 60 -7.73 -4.36 2.41
CA ASN A 60 -8.51 -4.83 3.56
C ASN A 60 -8.73 -3.75 4.64
N HIS A 61 -7.99 -2.64 4.58
CA HIS A 61 -8.00 -1.59 5.60
C HIS A 61 -8.56 -0.27 5.08
N LEU A 62 -9.03 -0.22 3.82
CA LEU A 62 -9.48 1.03 3.19
C LEU A 62 -10.60 1.70 3.98
N HIS A 63 -11.61 0.95 4.44
CA HIS A 63 -12.71 1.51 5.22
C HIS A 63 -12.23 2.22 6.50
N TRP A 64 -11.32 1.59 7.24
CA TRP A 64 -10.72 2.18 8.44
C TRP A 64 -9.84 3.40 8.11
N ILE A 65 -9.04 3.33 7.04
CA ILE A 65 -8.23 4.47 6.59
C ILE A 65 -9.14 5.66 6.26
N TYR A 66 -10.23 5.43 5.51
CA TYR A 66 -11.20 6.46 5.17
C TYR A 66 -11.89 7.04 6.41
N SER A 67 -12.27 6.21 7.39
CA SER A 67 -12.91 6.72 8.61
C SER A 67 -11.98 7.64 9.39
N ILE A 68 -10.72 7.25 9.59
CA ILE A 68 -9.72 8.07 10.28
C ILE A 68 -9.47 9.39 9.52
N ILE A 69 -9.36 9.35 8.19
CA ILE A 69 -9.12 10.56 7.40
C ILE A 69 -10.31 11.52 7.53
N ASN A 70 -11.53 11.03 7.39
CA ASN A 70 -12.73 11.86 7.46
C ASN A 70 -12.96 12.42 8.86
N GLU A 71 -12.65 11.66 9.92
CA GLU A 71 -12.74 12.11 11.31
C GLU A 71 -11.73 13.21 11.65
N ASN A 72 -10.57 13.23 10.99
CA ASN A 72 -9.49 14.19 11.29
C ASN A 72 -9.41 15.37 10.30
N THR A 73 -10.35 15.46 9.34
CA THR A 73 -10.39 16.53 8.33
C THR A 73 -11.62 17.42 8.51
N ASP A 74 -11.70 18.14 9.63
CA ASP A 74 -12.78 19.10 9.90
C ASP A 74 -12.79 20.30 8.94
N ASN A 75 -11.65 20.61 8.29
CA ASN A 75 -11.52 21.67 7.29
C ASN A 75 -11.59 21.11 5.87
N ILE A 76 -12.46 21.71 5.04
CA ILE A 76 -12.69 21.33 3.63
C ILE A 76 -11.38 21.31 2.80
N SER A 77 -10.42 22.18 3.10
CA SER A 77 -9.12 22.20 2.41
C SER A 77 -8.29 20.93 2.66
N ASP A 78 -8.32 20.43 3.89
CA ASP A 78 -7.56 19.26 4.32
C ASP A 78 -8.23 18.00 3.78
N HIS A 79 -9.56 18.00 3.74
CA HIS A 79 -10.37 16.95 3.14
C HIS A 79 -10.04 16.78 1.64
N LEU A 80 -9.91 17.88 0.88
CA LEU A 80 -9.57 17.83 -0.55
C LEU A 80 -8.13 17.38 -0.80
N ALA A 81 -7.17 17.79 0.02
CA ALA A 81 -5.78 17.36 -0.10
C ALA A 81 -5.61 15.88 0.24
N ALA A 82 -6.21 15.43 1.36
CA ALA A 82 -6.22 14.03 1.75
C ALA A 82 -6.93 13.17 0.70
N TYR A 83 -8.09 13.62 0.19
CA TYR A 83 -8.81 12.90 -0.85
C TYR A 83 -8.07 12.89 -2.19
N ALA A 84 -7.34 13.94 -2.56
CA ALA A 84 -6.52 13.96 -3.77
C ALA A 84 -5.32 13.00 -3.67
N ILE A 85 -4.62 12.97 -2.52
CA ILE A 85 -3.52 12.04 -2.25
C ILE A 85 -4.05 10.60 -2.25
N LEU A 86 -5.13 10.36 -1.53
CA LEU A 86 -5.75 9.04 -1.40
C LEU A 86 -6.35 8.55 -2.72
N ALA A 87 -7.05 9.42 -3.46
CA ALA A 87 -7.51 9.13 -4.80
C ALA A 87 -6.31 8.80 -5.68
N SER A 88 -5.21 9.58 -5.65
CA SER A 88 -4.00 9.28 -6.41
C SER A 88 -3.36 7.92 -6.06
N LEU A 89 -3.40 7.53 -4.80
CA LEU A 89 -2.85 6.27 -4.28
C LEU A 89 -3.78 5.06 -4.46
N LEU A 90 -5.09 5.28 -4.65
CA LEU A 90 -6.12 4.23 -4.68
C LEU A 90 -7.00 4.25 -5.94
N LYS A 91 -6.61 4.98 -7.01
CA LYS A 91 -7.42 5.20 -8.24
C LYS A 91 -8.08 3.94 -8.82
N THR A 92 -7.54 2.74 -8.54
CA THR A 92 -8.07 1.46 -9.03
C THR A 92 -9.02 0.74 -8.07
N ASN A 93 -8.90 0.91 -6.74
CA ASN A 93 -9.72 0.15 -5.78
C ASN A 93 -11.09 0.80 -5.53
N TYR A 94 -11.18 2.14 -5.56
CA TYR A 94 -12.47 2.83 -5.38
C TYR A 94 -13.49 2.49 -6.49
N HIS A 95 -13.05 2.42 -7.75
CA HIS A 95 -13.90 2.03 -8.86
C HIS A 95 -14.31 0.55 -8.84
N LYS A 96 -13.45 -0.33 -8.27
CA LYS A 96 -13.73 -1.77 -8.19
C LYS A 96 -14.72 -2.09 -7.07
N HIS A 97 -14.54 -1.51 -5.87
CA HIS A 97 -15.45 -1.69 -4.74
C HIS A 97 -16.88 -1.23 -5.05
N ARG A 98 -17.04 -0.07 -5.68
CA ARG A 98 -18.36 0.44 -6.10
C ARG A 98 -19.07 -0.48 -7.12
N HIS A 99 -18.31 -1.19 -7.95
CA HIS A 99 -18.88 -2.07 -8.97
C HIS A 99 -19.35 -3.42 -8.40
N ASP A 100 -18.83 -3.81 -7.23
CA ASP A 100 -19.22 -5.01 -6.49
C ASP A 100 -20.36 -4.72 -5.48
N GLU A 101 -20.50 -3.48 -4.99
CA GLU A 101 -21.65 -3.05 -4.15
C GLU A 101 -22.93 -2.74 -4.95
N LEU A 102 -22.84 -2.54 -6.27
CA LEU A 102 -23.97 -2.26 -7.17
C LEU A 102 -24.49 -3.50 -7.93
N LYS A 103 -24.19 -4.70 -7.42
CA LYS A 103 -24.76 -5.98 -7.87
C LYS A 103 -25.49 -6.65 -6.72
#